data_AF-A0A4S8IGR6-F1
#
_entry.id   AF-A0A4S8IGR6-F1
#
_cell.length_a   1.000
_cell.length_b   1.000
_cell.length_c   1.000
_cell.angle_alpha   90.00
_cell.angle_beta   90.00
_cell.angle_gamma   90.00
#
_symmetry.space_group_name_H-M   'P 1'
#
loop_
_entity.id
_entity.type
_entity.pdbx_description
1 polymer ?
#
loop_
_entity_poly.entity_id
_entity_poly.type
_entity_poly.pdbx_seq_one_letter_code
_entity_poly.pdbx_strand_id
1 'polypeptide(L)'
;MDRINWTSPDSMEKIRVALYVQKAALQFIDAGAKTNHQLSEEVRQAGFFINPDELASIARGHDKKSLKNHGGVSGIAREVCVSLDSGIRTSDLPIRQNIYGLNQYVEKPPRSFWKFVWDALHDLTLIILMICALISVVVGFATEGWPKGVYDGLGIILSIFLVVVVTSVSDYKQSLQFRDLDKEKEKIFIQVTRDGYRQKVMARSLPLDKHTLVTNLRRMFKEVVAVTGDGTNDAPALHEADIGLAMGVAGTEVAKESADVIVLDDNFTTIINVTKWGRAVYINIQKFVQFQLTVNVVALMLNFVSACITGSAPLTAVQLLWVNMIMDTLGALALATEPPNNDMMKRPPVGRDENFITKVMWRNIIGQSIFQLIVLGALMLDGKKLLRLEDPNSDIVLNTFIFNTFVFCQVFNEINSREMEKINVLHGILSNWIFVAILTSTIIFQVIIVELLGPFASTKPLSWQLWLISVMIGSISIIVAIILKWIPVESNKCTTVHHRNGYEALPSGPEAV
;
A
#
# COMPACT_ATOMS: atom_id res chain seq x y z
N MET A 1 33.89 77.90 -0.73
CA MET A 1 34.30 76.91 0.29
C MET A 1 33.09 76.66 1.17
N ASP A 2 32.19 75.81 0.71
CA ASP A 2 30.97 75.49 1.47
C ASP A 2 31.30 74.39 2.46
N ARG A 3 31.24 74.72 3.75
CA ARG A 3 31.42 73.76 4.84
C ARG A 3 30.21 72.86 4.88
N ILE A 4 30.37 71.62 4.43
CA ILE A 4 29.38 70.55 4.58
C ILE A 4 29.12 70.37 6.09
N ASN A 5 27.87 70.56 6.50
CA ASN A 5 27.44 70.51 7.89
C ASN A 5 27.08 69.05 8.25
N TRP A 6 28.02 68.34 8.90
CA TRP A 6 27.98 66.89 9.13
C TRP A 6 26.96 66.40 10.18
N THR A 7 26.11 67.29 10.71
CA THR A 7 25.21 66.99 11.84
C THR A 7 23.72 66.93 11.46
N SER A 8 23.36 67.00 10.17
CA SER A 8 21.95 66.88 9.77
C SER A 8 21.47 65.41 9.79
N PRO A 9 20.20 65.13 10.19
CA PRO A 9 19.65 63.77 10.23
C PRO A 9 19.78 63.02 8.89
N ASP A 10 19.60 63.73 7.78
CA ASP A 10 19.73 63.21 6.41
C ASP A 10 21.17 62.77 6.08
N SER A 11 22.18 63.43 6.65
CA SER A 11 23.59 63.03 6.51
C SER A 11 23.89 61.74 7.28
N MET A 12 23.32 61.59 8.49
CA MET A 12 23.48 60.38 9.31
C MET A 12 22.77 59.17 8.70
N GLU A 13 21.62 59.37 8.06
CA GLU A 13 20.92 58.31 7.34
C GLU A 13 21.69 57.86 6.10
N LYS A 14 22.25 58.79 5.32
CA LYS A 14 23.14 58.50 4.19
C LYS A 14 24.40 57.75 4.63
N ILE A 15 25.01 58.10 5.78
CA ILE A 15 26.16 57.38 6.34
C ILE A 15 25.76 55.98 6.79
N ARG A 16 24.59 55.81 7.42
CA ARG A 16 24.11 54.50 7.87
C ARG A 16 23.79 53.58 6.69
N VAL A 17 23.14 54.12 5.64
CA VAL A 17 22.89 53.41 4.39
C VAL A 17 24.21 53.06 3.70
N ALA A 18 25.17 53.99 3.63
CA ALA A 18 26.49 53.71 3.08
C ALA A 18 27.22 52.61 3.87
N LEU A 19 27.15 52.60 5.20
CA LEU A 19 27.70 51.56 6.07
C LEU A 19 27.01 50.20 5.85
N TYR A 20 25.69 50.18 5.72
CA TYR A 20 24.95 48.94 5.43
C TYR A 20 25.25 48.42 4.03
N VAL A 21 25.33 49.29 3.04
CA VAL A 21 25.71 48.94 1.67
C VAL A 21 27.15 48.44 1.63
N GLN A 22 28.06 49.07 2.37
CA GLN A 22 29.45 48.65 2.44
C GLN A 22 29.61 47.32 3.20
N LYS A 23 28.84 47.10 4.27
CA LYS A 23 28.81 45.82 5.01
C LYS A 23 28.19 44.70 4.18
N ALA A 24 27.12 45.00 3.44
CA ALA A 24 26.51 44.07 2.49
C ALA A 24 27.47 43.78 1.34
N ALA A 25 28.17 44.77 0.81
CA ALA A 25 29.18 44.61 -0.22
C ALA A 25 30.39 43.80 0.28
N LEU A 26 30.84 44.01 1.53
CA LEU A 26 31.88 43.18 2.17
C LEU A 26 31.41 41.74 2.35
N GLN A 27 30.17 41.50 2.78
CA GLN A 27 29.59 40.15 2.83
C GLN A 27 29.46 39.54 1.43
N PHE A 28 29.17 40.33 0.41
CA PHE A 28 29.09 39.90 -0.99
C PHE A 28 30.47 39.62 -1.58
N ILE A 29 31.49 40.37 -1.17
CA ILE A 29 32.89 40.17 -1.54
C ILE A 29 33.46 38.95 -0.80
N ASP A 30 33.13 38.72 0.47
CA ASP A 30 33.49 37.48 1.18
C ASP A 30 32.75 36.27 0.58
N ALA A 31 31.49 36.44 0.14
CA ALA A 31 30.76 35.40 -0.58
C ALA A 31 31.25 35.21 -2.03
N GLY A 32 31.91 36.21 -2.62
CA GLY A 32 32.43 36.21 -3.99
C GLY A 32 33.94 35.98 -4.09
N ALA A 33 34.67 36.04 -2.98
CA ALA A 33 36.09 35.76 -2.90
C ALA A 33 36.27 34.25 -3.05
N LYS A 34 36.60 33.84 -4.28
CA LYS A 34 36.99 32.49 -4.69
C LYS A 34 37.65 31.70 -3.54
N THR A 35 36.86 30.90 -2.86
CA THR A 35 37.36 29.83 -2.02
C THR A 35 37.72 28.70 -2.97
N ASN A 36 39.03 28.49 -3.17
CA ASN A 36 39.54 27.16 -3.43
C ASN A 36 39.06 26.30 -2.25
N HIS A 37 37.87 25.71 -2.36
CA HIS A 37 37.36 24.82 -1.33
C HIS A 37 38.24 23.57 -1.39
N GLN A 38 39.31 23.53 -0.59
CA GLN A 38 40.06 22.30 -0.38
C GLN A 38 39.05 21.23 0.05
N LEU A 39 39.09 20.08 -0.61
CA LEU A 39 38.19 18.98 -0.31
C LEU A 39 38.34 18.61 1.17
N SER A 40 37.24 18.62 1.93
CA SER A 40 37.31 18.17 3.32
C SER A 40 37.72 16.70 3.36
N GLU A 41 38.58 16.31 4.30
CA GLU A 41 39.09 14.94 4.40
C GLU A 41 37.94 13.93 4.61
N GLU A 42 36.85 14.36 5.24
CA GLU A 42 35.62 13.59 5.44
C GLU A 42 34.88 13.29 4.12
N VAL A 43 34.82 14.28 3.23
CA VAL A 43 34.19 14.17 1.89
C VAL A 43 35.02 13.22 1.02
N ARG A 44 36.35 13.30 1.13
CA ARG A 44 37.29 12.42 0.40
C ARG A 44 37.21 10.97 0.88
N GLN A 45 37.13 10.75 2.18
CA GLN A 45 37.03 9.42 2.79
C GLN A 45 35.73 8.70 2.39
N ALA A 46 34.65 9.45 2.19
CA ALA A 46 33.38 8.91 1.71
C ALA A 46 33.30 8.73 0.18
N GLY A 47 34.37 9.07 -0.55
CA GLY A 47 34.48 8.86 -1.99
C GLY A 47 33.83 9.95 -2.85
N PHE A 48 33.48 11.12 -2.28
CA PHE A 48 32.94 12.25 -3.04
C PHE A 48 34.06 13.21 -3.46
N PHE A 49 33.86 13.94 -4.56
CA PHE A 49 34.87 14.82 -5.17
C PHE A 49 34.45 16.29 -5.25
N ILE A 50 33.35 16.67 -4.61
CA ILE A 50 32.89 18.06 -4.50
C ILE A 50 32.43 18.35 -3.07
N ASN A 51 32.73 19.54 -2.56
CA ASN A 51 32.28 19.95 -1.23
C ASN A 51 30.79 20.39 -1.24
N PRO A 52 30.04 20.18 -0.15
CA PRO A 52 28.63 20.59 -0.04
C PRO A 52 28.42 22.09 -0.30
N ASP A 53 29.29 22.96 0.22
CA ASP A 53 29.18 24.42 0.07
C ASP A 53 29.41 24.87 -1.38
N GLU A 54 30.36 24.22 -2.07
CA GLU A 54 30.66 24.47 -3.47
C GLU A 54 29.47 24.05 -4.34
N LEU A 55 28.94 22.83 -4.15
CA LEU A 55 27.74 22.35 -4.83
C LEU A 55 26.53 23.25 -4.55
N ALA A 56 26.36 23.70 -3.31
CA ALA A 56 25.27 24.59 -2.92
C ALA A 56 25.42 26.00 -3.53
N SER A 57 26.64 26.47 -3.75
CA SER A 57 26.90 27.75 -4.44
C SER A 57 26.55 27.68 -5.93
N ILE A 58 26.86 26.56 -6.59
CA ILE A 58 26.48 26.30 -7.99
C ILE A 58 24.96 26.27 -8.14
N ALA A 59 24.27 25.55 -7.24
CA ALA A 59 22.82 25.41 -7.26
C ALA A 59 22.07 26.71 -6.91
N ARG A 60 22.45 27.39 -5.81
CA ARG A 60 21.80 28.62 -5.36
C ARG A 60 22.11 29.82 -6.25
N GLY A 61 23.35 29.93 -6.73
CA GLY A 61 23.81 31.04 -7.56
C GLY A 61 23.49 30.91 -9.05
N HIS A 62 22.89 29.79 -9.47
CA HIS A 62 22.72 29.42 -10.89
C HIS A 62 24.01 29.63 -11.70
N ASP A 63 25.17 29.28 -11.10
CA ASP A 63 26.47 29.57 -11.67
C ASP A 63 26.81 28.61 -12.82
N LYS A 64 26.39 29.00 -14.03
CA LYS A 64 26.65 28.26 -15.27
C LYS A 64 28.14 28.13 -15.58
N LYS A 65 28.99 29.02 -15.06
CA LYS A 65 30.44 28.99 -15.33
C LYS A 65 31.10 27.90 -14.49
N SER A 66 30.82 27.87 -13.19
CA SER A 66 31.31 26.81 -12.30
C SER A 66 30.75 25.45 -12.71
N LEU A 67 29.46 25.35 -13.06
CA LEU A 67 28.87 24.12 -13.59
C LEU A 67 29.62 23.59 -14.84
N LYS A 68 30.02 24.48 -15.76
CA LYS A 68 30.82 24.08 -16.93
C LYS A 68 32.23 23.64 -16.57
N ASN A 69 32.86 24.29 -15.59
CA ASN A 69 34.20 23.92 -15.11
C ASN A 69 34.22 22.49 -14.54
N HIS A 70 33.14 22.08 -13.87
CA HIS A 70 32.96 20.71 -13.37
C HIS A 70 32.52 19.71 -14.46
N GLY A 71 32.51 20.08 -15.74
CA GLY A 71 32.10 19.18 -16.83
C GLY A 71 30.58 19.07 -17.02
N GLY A 72 29.81 20.06 -16.57
CA GLY A 72 28.36 20.11 -16.71
C GLY A 72 27.63 19.17 -15.75
N VAL A 73 26.37 18.84 -16.09
CA VAL A 73 25.52 17.97 -15.26
C VAL A 73 26.15 16.58 -15.08
N SER A 74 26.72 16.01 -16.16
CA SER A 74 27.37 14.69 -16.12
C SER A 74 28.65 14.68 -15.27
N GLY A 75 29.39 15.79 -15.27
CA GLY A 75 30.59 15.90 -14.46
C GLY A 75 30.29 16.09 -12.98
N ILE A 76 29.29 16.91 -12.62
CA ILE A 76 28.76 16.98 -11.25
C ILE A 76 28.24 15.62 -10.79
N ALA A 77 27.47 14.91 -11.64
CA ALA A 77 26.97 13.58 -11.31
C ALA A 77 28.12 12.61 -10.98
N ARG A 78 29.24 12.68 -11.71
CA ARG A 78 30.44 11.90 -11.40
C ARG A 78 31.10 12.31 -10.09
N GLU A 79 31.17 13.60 -9.79
CA GLU A 79 31.77 14.12 -8.55
C GLU A 79 30.97 13.80 -7.29
N VAL A 80 29.63 13.75 -7.39
CA VAL A 80 28.75 13.26 -6.32
C VAL A 80 28.50 11.74 -6.37
N CYS A 81 29.20 11.03 -7.26
CA CYS A 81 29.09 9.57 -7.47
C CYS A 81 27.65 9.09 -7.70
N VAL A 82 26.91 9.73 -8.60
CA VAL A 82 25.53 9.41 -8.98
C VAL A 82 25.48 9.03 -10.46
N SER A 83 24.74 7.97 -10.77
CA SER A 83 24.43 7.60 -12.15
C SER A 83 23.21 8.40 -12.64
N LEU A 84 23.27 8.97 -13.84
CA LEU A 84 22.13 9.68 -14.42
C LEU A 84 20.98 8.73 -14.80
N ASP A 85 21.30 7.48 -15.14
CA ASP A 85 20.32 6.47 -15.55
C ASP A 85 19.74 5.71 -14.35
N SER A 86 20.61 5.30 -13.42
CA SER A 86 20.22 4.47 -12.27
C SER A 86 20.02 5.25 -10.96
N GLY A 87 20.41 6.53 -10.92
CA GLY A 87 20.25 7.38 -9.75
C GLY A 87 21.18 7.00 -8.59
N ILE A 88 20.70 7.21 -7.37
CA ILE A 88 21.41 6.91 -6.12
C ILE A 88 20.99 5.53 -5.60
N ARG A 89 21.94 4.77 -5.05
CA ARG A 89 21.66 3.50 -4.36
C ARG A 89 21.15 3.75 -2.94
N THR A 90 20.13 3.01 -2.53
CA THR A 90 19.49 3.20 -1.21
C THR A 90 20.45 2.94 -0.03
N SER A 91 21.48 2.09 -0.23
CA SER A 91 22.55 1.82 0.76
C SER A 91 23.39 3.05 1.12
N ASP A 92 23.53 4.01 0.21
CA ASP A 92 24.50 5.11 0.34
C ASP A 92 23.87 6.34 1.02
N LEU A 93 22.58 6.29 1.34
CA LEU A 93 21.81 7.41 1.90
C LEU A 93 22.35 7.90 3.25
N PRO A 94 22.68 7.04 4.24
CA PRO A 94 23.14 7.52 5.56
C PRO A 94 24.45 8.30 5.46
N ILE A 95 25.38 7.83 4.63
CA ILE A 95 26.69 8.47 4.40
C ILE A 95 26.49 9.83 3.71
N ARG A 96 25.62 9.89 2.70
CA ARG A 96 25.29 11.13 1.99
C ARG A 96 24.62 12.16 2.90
N GLN A 97 23.70 11.73 3.75
CA GLN A 97 23.03 12.60 4.72
C GLN A 97 24.00 13.17 5.76
N ASN A 98 25.00 12.39 6.16
CA ASN A 98 26.02 12.85 7.09
C ASN A 98 26.89 13.95 6.48
N ILE A 99 27.17 13.89 5.18
CA ILE A 99 28.11 14.80 4.49
C ILE A 99 27.42 16.01 3.87
N TYR A 100 26.34 15.79 3.13
CA TYR A 100 25.61 16.86 2.43
C TYR A 100 24.42 17.39 3.25
N GLY A 101 24.18 16.82 4.43
CA GLY A 101 23.04 17.14 5.27
C GLY A 101 21.74 16.48 4.79
N LEU A 102 20.68 16.71 5.57
CA LEU A 102 19.32 16.32 5.20
C LEU A 102 18.78 17.29 4.15
N ASN A 103 18.00 16.78 3.19
CA ASN A 103 17.28 17.59 2.20
C ASN A 103 16.08 18.31 2.85
N GLN A 104 16.35 19.18 3.83
CA GLN A 104 15.37 19.94 4.60
C GLN A 104 15.73 21.43 4.52
N TYR A 105 14.81 22.25 4.00
CA TYR A 105 14.94 23.71 4.09
C TYR A 105 15.00 24.16 5.56
N VAL A 106 15.86 25.13 5.84
CA VAL A 106 15.93 25.75 7.17
C VAL A 106 14.67 26.59 7.37
N GLU A 107 13.79 26.18 8.28
CA GLU A 107 12.62 26.97 8.66
C GLU A 107 13.08 28.26 9.35
N LYS A 108 12.51 29.41 8.95
CA LYS A 108 12.78 30.67 9.64
C LYS A 108 12.10 30.63 11.02
N PRO A 109 12.78 31.04 12.11
CA PRO A 109 12.18 31.02 13.44
C PRO A 109 10.93 31.91 13.49
N PRO A 110 9.88 31.52 14.24
CA PRO A 110 8.64 32.28 14.30
C PRO A 110 8.87 33.66 14.92
N ARG A 111 8.25 34.70 14.35
CA ARG A 111 8.23 36.03 14.96
C ARG A 111 7.27 36.00 16.16
N SER A 112 7.76 36.42 17.33
CA SER A 112 6.94 36.53 18.54
C SER A 112 6.00 37.74 18.46
N PHE A 113 4.84 37.66 19.10
CA PHE A 113 3.89 38.76 19.23
C PHE A 113 4.55 40.06 19.74
N TRP A 114 5.44 39.95 20.72
CA TRP A 114 6.17 41.09 21.29
C TRP A 114 7.03 41.85 20.27
N LYS A 115 7.50 41.17 19.23
CA LYS A 115 8.23 41.82 18.14
C LYS A 115 7.31 42.70 17.30
N PHE A 116 6.06 42.29 17.07
CA PHE A 116 5.06 43.12 16.37
C PHE A 116 4.67 44.33 17.20
N VAL A 117 4.53 44.18 18.52
CA VAL A 117 4.30 45.31 19.44
C VAL A 117 5.45 46.30 19.40
N TRP A 118 6.69 45.79 19.40
CA TRP A 118 7.88 46.63 19.30
C TRP A 118 7.98 47.38 17.96
N ASP A 119 7.68 46.69 16.86
CA ASP A 119 7.68 47.26 15.51
C ASP A 119 6.57 48.33 15.39
N ALA A 120 5.38 48.08 15.94
CA ALA A 120 4.27 49.04 15.97
C ALA A 120 4.59 50.31 16.78
N LEU A 121 5.28 50.18 17.92
CA LEU A 121 5.68 51.32 18.75
C LEU A 121 6.72 52.24 18.08
N HIS A 122 7.47 51.71 17.10
CA HIS A 122 8.49 52.47 16.36
C HIS A 122 7.96 53.19 15.12
N ASP A 123 6.65 53.17 14.87
CA ASP A 123 6.06 53.94 13.80
C ASP A 123 6.16 55.46 14.10
N LEU A 124 6.60 56.23 13.11
CA LEU A 124 6.86 57.67 13.21
C LEU A 124 5.64 58.43 13.75
N THR A 125 4.44 57.98 13.37
CA THR A 125 3.16 58.55 13.78
C THR A 125 2.90 58.39 15.28
N LEU A 126 3.14 57.19 15.83
CA LEU A 126 2.96 56.88 17.25
C LEU A 126 4.05 57.52 18.11
N ILE A 127 5.28 57.63 17.62
CA ILE A 127 6.36 58.35 18.30
C ILE A 127 6.00 59.83 18.50
N ILE A 128 5.45 60.49 17.47
CA ILE A 128 5.00 61.89 17.58
C ILE A 128 3.88 62.01 18.62
N LEU A 129 2.89 61.10 18.60
CA LEU A 129 1.80 61.10 19.59
C LEU A 129 2.29 60.85 21.02
N MET A 130 3.31 60.01 21.21
CA MET A 130 3.94 59.78 22.52
C MET A 130 4.65 61.03 23.06
N ILE A 131 5.33 61.79 22.19
CA ILE A 131 5.95 63.07 22.57
C ILE A 131 4.87 64.09 22.93
N CYS A 132 3.79 64.18 22.14
CA CYS A 132 2.65 65.05 22.44
C CYS A 132 1.97 64.68 23.77
N ALA A 133 1.81 63.38 24.06
CA ALA A 133 1.27 62.90 25.32
C ALA A 133 2.14 63.33 26.51
N LEU A 134 3.46 63.22 26.37
CA LEU A 134 4.41 63.62 27.41
C LEU A 134 4.39 65.14 27.66
N ILE A 135 4.35 65.94 26.59
CA ILE A 135 4.20 67.40 26.70
C ILE A 135 2.85 67.75 27.36
N SER A 136 1.77 67.08 26.97
CA SER A 136 0.43 67.30 27.53
C SER A 136 0.36 66.97 29.03
N VAL A 137 0.97 65.87 29.48
CA VAL A 137 1.06 65.54 30.92
C VAL A 137 1.86 66.58 31.70
N VAL A 138 3.00 67.04 31.15
CA VAL A 138 3.87 68.02 31.83
C VAL A 138 3.19 69.38 31.93
N VAL A 139 2.58 69.85 30.85
CA VAL A 139 1.84 71.12 30.82
C VAL A 139 0.64 71.04 31.75
N GLY A 140 -0.17 69.97 31.66
CA GLY A 140 -1.36 69.79 32.50
C GLY A 140 -1.03 69.69 33.99
N PHE A 141 0.07 69.01 34.35
CA PHE A 141 0.56 68.99 35.74
C PHE A 141 0.97 70.38 36.23
N ALA A 142 1.63 71.18 35.38
CA ALA A 142 2.09 72.51 35.72
C ALA A 142 0.95 73.55 35.82
N THR A 143 -0.11 73.42 35.03
CA THR A 143 -1.22 74.39 34.98
C THR A 143 -2.35 74.07 35.94
N GLU A 144 -2.74 72.80 36.09
CA GLU A 144 -3.96 72.41 36.81
C GLU A 144 -3.70 71.56 38.06
N GLY A 145 -2.46 71.13 38.28
CA GLY A 145 -2.04 70.34 39.44
C GLY A 145 -2.58 68.90 39.45
N TRP A 146 -2.12 68.11 40.42
CA TRP A 146 -2.53 66.71 40.58
C TRP A 146 -3.90 66.59 41.29
N PRO A 147 -4.85 65.77 40.81
CA PRO A 147 -4.81 64.80 39.71
C PRO A 147 -5.51 65.25 38.40
N LYS A 148 -6.15 66.43 38.36
CA LYS A 148 -7.04 66.82 37.25
C LYS A 148 -6.31 67.10 35.93
N GLY A 149 -5.15 67.77 35.98
CA GLY A 149 -4.41 68.13 34.77
C GLY A 149 -3.73 66.96 34.05
N VAL A 150 -3.67 65.77 34.67
CA VAL A 150 -3.02 64.59 34.09
C VAL A 150 -3.98 63.75 33.25
N TYR A 151 -5.30 63.94 33.38
CA TYR A 151 -6.29 63.11 32.70
C TYR A 151 -6.23 63.24 31.17
N ASP A 152 -5.96 64.42 30.63
CA ASP A 152 -5.88 64.64 29.17
C ASP A 152 -4.71 63.88 28.55
N GLY A 153 -3.53 63.97 29.16
CA GLY A 153 -2.35 63.22 28.73
C GLY A 153 -2.52 61.70 28.94
N LEU A 154 -3.18 61.30 30.02
CA LEU A 154 -3.50 59.89 30.28
C LEU A 154 -4.47 59.32 29.23
N GLY A 155 -5.43 60.11 28.75
CA GLY A 155 -6.35 59.72 27.68
C GLY A 155 -5.66 59.47 26.34
N ILE A 156 -4.64 60.27 26.01
CA ILE A 156 -3.81 60.05 24.81
C ILE A 156 -2.98 58.77 24.95
N ILE A 157 -2.36 58.53 26.11
CA ILE A 157 -1.59 57.31 26.38
C ILE A 157 -2.48 56.06 26.26
N LEU A 158 -3.70 56.10 26.81
CA LEU A 158 -4.66 55.00 26.71
C LEU A 158 -5.08 54.72 25.25
N SER A 159 -5.25 55.79 24.46
CA SER A 159 -5.59 55.69 23.03
C SER A 159 -4.45 55.06 22.21
N ILE A 160 -3.20 55.48 22.46
CA ILE A 160 -2.00 54.89 21.82
C ILE A 160 -1.89 53.40 22.18
N PHE A 161 -2.09 53.03 23.44
CA PHE A 161 -2.05 51.64 23.88
C PHE A 161 -3.07 50.78 23.14
N LEU A 162 -4.32 51.24 23.03
CA LEU A 162 -5.39 50.52 22.33
C LEU A 162 -5.06 50.34 20.84
N VAL A 163 -4.58 51.40 20.18
CA VAL A 163 -4.18 51.34 18.76
C VAL A 163 -3.05 50.35 18.56
N VAL A 164 -1.98 50.39 19.38
CA VAL A 164 -0.84 49.47 19.29
C VAL A 164 -1.26 48.01 19.47
N VAL A 165 -2.16 47.72 20.42
CA VAL A 165 -2.67 46.36 20.62
C VAL A 165 -3.46 45.88 19.40
N VAL A 166 -4.36 46.71 18.87
CA VAL A 166 -5.19 46.35 17.71
C VAL A 166 -4.33 46.12 16.46
N THR A 167 -3.37 47.00 16.19
CA THR A 167 -2.44 46.85 15.05
C THR A 167 -1.57 45.61 15.20
N SER A 168 -0.98 45.40 16.39
CA SER A 168 -0.13 44.23 16.65
C SER A 168 -0.89 42.91 16.53
N VAL A 169 -2.15 42.85 16.97
CA VAL A 169 -3.00 41.65 16.84
C VAL A 169 -3.37 41.40 15.39
N SER A 170 -3.71 42.45 14.63
CA SER A 170 -4.01 42.35 13.20
C SER A 170 -2.81 41.80 12.43
N ASP A 171 -1.64 42.41 12.62
CA ASP A 171 -0.41 42.04 11.91
C ASP A 171 0.08 40.65 12.34
N TYR A 172 -0.06 40.29 13.61
CA TYR A 172 0.25 38.94 14.09
C TYR A 172 -0.67 37.89 13.43
N LYS A 173 -1.99 38.13 13.37
CA LYS A 173 -2.94 37.25 12.68
C LYS A 173 -2.64 37.12 11.19
N GLN A 174 -2.31 38.24 10.53
CA GLN A 174 -1.93 38.22 9.13
C GLN A 174 -0.63 37.42 8.91
N SER A 175 0.35 37.55 9.81
CA SER A 175 1.60 36.78 9.74
C SER A 175 1.40 35.27 9.91
N LEU A 176 0.44 34.86 10.75
CA LEU A 176 0.06 33.45 10.91
C LEU A 176 -0.54 32.89 9.62
N GLN A 177 -1.44 33.65 8.98
CA GLN A 177 -2.05 33.25 7.71
C GLN A 177 -1.01 33.13 6.58
N PHE A 178 -0.07 34.07 6.50
CA PHE A 178 1.05 33.98 5.54
C PHE A 178 1.92 32.75 5.78
N ARG A 179 2.18 32.42 7.04
CA ARG A 179 2.95 31.23 7.40
C ARG A 179 2.25 29.95 6.96
N ASP A 180 0.93 29.88 7.13
CA ASP A 180 0.16 28.70 6.74
C ASP A 180 0.11 28.56 5.21
N LEU A 181 0.04 29.67 4.48
CA LEU A 181 0.17 29.70 3.00
C LEU A 181 1.57 29.33 2.52
N ASP A 182 2.64 29.75 3.21
CA ASP A 182 4.01 29.38 2.88
C ASP A 182 4.24 27.88 3.06
N LYS A 183 3.67 27.26 4.11
CA LYS A 183 3.69 25.80 4.30
C LYS A 183 2.99 25.04 3.18
N GLU A 184 1.90 25.57 2.63
CA GLU A 184 1.24 24.95 1.47
C GLU A 184 2.05 25.10 0.17
N LYS A 185 2.75 26.23 -0.02
CA LYS A 185 3.60 26.46 -1.20
C LYS A 185 4.87 25.60 -1.22
N GLU A 186 5.30 25.06 -0.08
CA GLU A 186 6.46 24.16 0.02
C GLU A 186 6.15 22.70 -0.33
N LYS A 187 4.92 22.38 -0.77
CA LYS A 187 4.54 21.04 -1.23
C LYS A 187 5.15 20.75 -2.61
N ILE A 188 6.39 20.26 -2.63
CA ILE A 188 7.10 19.90 -3.86
C ILE A 188 7.02 18.38 -4.05
N PHE A 189 6.30 17.94 -5.08
CA PHE A 189 6.43 16.58 -5.59
C PHE A 189 7.71 16.49 -6.42
N ILE A 190 8.75 15.88 -5.87
CA ILE A 190 10.03 15.72 -6.58
C ILE A 190 10.06 14.32 -7.19
N GLN A 191 10.35 14.23 -8.48
CA GLN A 191 10.68 12.95 -9.12
C GLN A 191 12.17 12.67 -8.86
N VAL A 192 12.45 11.55 -8.21
CA VAL A 192 13.82 11.09 -7.94
C VAL A 192 14.03 9.75 -8.61
N THR A 193 15.20 9.53 -9.20
CA THR A 193 15.61 8.20 -9.66
C THR A 193 16.43 7.52 -8.56
N ARG A 194 16.01 6.34 -8.11
CA ARG A 194 16.73 5.51 -7.13
C ARG A 194 16.75 4.08 -7.62
N ASP A 195 17.90 3.43 -7.55
CA ASP A 195 18.10 2.04 -7.96
C ASP A 195 17.53 1.70 -9.37
N GLY A 196 17.55 2.66 -10.31
CA GLY A 196 17.01 2.49 -11.67
C GLY A 196 15.55 2.88 -11.87
N TYR A 197 14.82 3.23 -10.80
CA TYR A 197 13.39 3.50 -10.87
C TYR A 197 13.08 4.98 -10.56
N ARG A 198 12.22 5.61 -11.37
CA ARG A 198 11.67 6.94 -11.07
C ARG A 198 10.58 6.80 -10.01
N GLN A 199 10.73 7.55 -8.92
CA GLN A 199 9.83 7.57 -7.78
C GLN A 199 9.35 9.00 -7.55
N LYS A 200 8.06 9.18 -7.28
CA LYS A 200 7.48 10.48 -6.90
C LYS A 200 7.47 10.56 -5.38
N VAL A 201 8.25 11.47 -4.80
CA VAL A 201 8.38 11.62 -3.35
C VAL A 201 7.62 12.87 -2.91
N MET A 202 6.74 12.71 -1.91
CA MET A 202 6.15 13.81 -1.18
C MET A 202 7.07 14.15 0.00
N ALA A 203 7.72 15.31 -0.04
CA ALA A 203 8.49 15.82 1.09
C ALA A 203 7.62 16.73 1.98
N ARG A 204 7.94 16.80 3.29
CA ARG A 204 7.25 17.66 4.28
C ARG A 204 5.73 17.45 4.38
N SER A 205 5.28 16.21 4.23
CA SER A 205 3.86 15.90 4.38
C SER A 205 3.42 16.05 5.83
N LEU A 206 2.33 16.78 6.05
CA LEU A 206 1.61 16.76 7.32
C LEU A 206 0.94 15.39 7.49
N PRO A 207 0.62 14.98 8.73
CA PRO A 207 -0.18 13.77 9.00
C PRO A 207 -1.47 13.72 8.14
N LEU A 208 -2.14 14.88 8.02
CA LEU A 208 -3.36 15.03 7.23
C LEU A 208 -3.12 14.84 5.72
N ASP A 209 -1.94 15.20 5.20
CA ASP A 209 -1.60 15.00 3.80
C ASP A 209 -1.45 13.51 3.48
N LYS A 210 -0.82 12.74 4.39
CA LYS A 210 -0.73 11.27 4.26
C LYS A 210 -2.13 10.64 4.27
N HIS A 211 -2.98 11.03 5.22
CA HIS A 211 -4.37 10.58 5.29
C HIS A 211 -5.18 10.94 4.03
N THR A 212 -5.01 12.16 3.50
CA THR A 212 -5.70 12.61 2.28
C THR A 212 -5.22 11.84 1.05
N LEU A 213 -3.92 11.55 0.96
CA LEU A 213 -3.35 10.72 -0.11
C LEU A 213 -3.96 9.32 -0.10
N VAL A 214 -4.00 8.66 1.07
CA VAL A 214 -4.60 7.33 1.25
C VAL A 214 -6.08 7.37 0.88
N THR A 215 -6.82 8.35 1.40
CA THR A 215 -8.24 8.57 1.07
C THR A 215 -8.46 8.69 -0.44
N ASN A 216 -7.64 9.47 -1.13
CA ASN A 216 -7.78 9.67 -2.58
C ASN A 216 -7.44 8.41 -3.38
N LEU A 217 -6.36 7.70 -3.03
CA LEU A 217 -5.99 6.42 -3.66
C LEU A 217 -7.10 5.37 -3.49
N ARG A 218 -7.67 5.29 -2.28
CA ARG A 218 -8.74 4.36 -1.93
C ARG A 218 -10.08 4.70 -2.60
N ARG A 219 -10.49 5.98 -2.58
CA ARG A 219 -11.83 6.40 -3.05
C ARG A 219 -11.88 6.78 -4.52
N MET A 220 -10.93 7.59 -4.98
CA MET A 220 -10.94 8.09 -6.36
C MET A 220 -10.34 7.09 -7.33
N PHE A 221 -9.19 6.51 -6.98
CA PHE A 221 -8.47 5.57 -7.84
C PHE A 221 -8.86 4.12 -7.61
N LYS A 222 -9.65 3.84 -6.56
CA LYS A 222 -10.10 2.49 -6.17
C LYS A 222 -8.96 1.47 -5.99
N GLU A 223 -7.78 1.95 -5.61
CA GLU A 223 -6.62 1.11 -5.37
C GLU A 223 -6.71 0.43 -3.99
N VAL A 224 -6.06 -0.72 -3.83
CA VAL A 224 -5.83 -1.33 -2.51
C VAL A 224 -4.54 -0.74 -1.95
N VAL A 225 -4.65 -0.01 -0.83
CA VAL A 225 -3.55 0.79 -0.30
C VAL A 225 -3.05 0.18 1.00
N ALA A 226 -1.76 -0.20 0.99
CA ALA A 226 -1.02 -0.56 2.19
C ALA A 226 -0.16 0.62 2.64
N VAL A 227 -0.26 1.00 3.90
CA VAL A 227 0.55 2.07 4.50
C VAL A 227 1.46 1.48 5.54
N THR A 228 2.72 1.92 5.56
CA THR A 228 3.66 1.61 6.63
C THR A 228 4.04 2.88 7.38
N GLY A 229 4.17 2.77 8.70
CA GLY A 229 4.49 3.91 9.57
C GLY A 229 4.94 3.47 10.94
N ASP A 230 5.70 4.33 11.61
CA ASP A 230 6.28 4.10 12.93
C ASP A 230 5.88 5.22 13.92
N GLY A 231 5.60 6.43 13.41
CA GLY A 231 5.25 7.59 14.23
C GLY A 231 3.75 7.68 14.58
N THR A 232 3.45 8.39 15.66
CA THR A 232 2.07 8.80 16.02
C THR A 232 1.39 9.62 14.92
N ASN A 233 2.21 10.29 14.10
CA ASN A 233 1.79 11.05 12.91
C ASN A 233 1.25 10.17 11.77
N ASP A 234 1.59 8.89 11.75
CA ASP A 234 1.15 7.95 10.72
C ASP A 234 -0.14 7.24 11.11
N ALA A 235 -0.54 7.28 12.39
CA ALA A 235 -1.74 6.62 12.89
C ALA A 235 -3.01 6.92 12.09
N PRO A 236 -3.33 8.19 11.71
CA PRO A 236 -4.51 8.48 10.89
C PRO A 236 -4.44 7.90 9.47
N ALA A 237 -3.24 7.75 8.92
CA ALA A 237 -3.03 7.18 7.58
C ALA A 237 -3.02 5.65 7.61
N LEU A 238 -2.45 5.05 8.67
CA LEU A 238 -2.48 3.61 8.95
C LEU A 238 -3.92 3.13 9.12
N HIS A 239 -4.73 3.86 9.88
CA HIS A 239 -6.13 3.50 10.12
C HIS A 239 -7.04 3.65 8.89
N GLU A 240 -6.78 4.62 8.01
CA GLU A 240 -7.58 4.83 6.79
C GLU A 240 -7.18 3.88 5.64
N ALA A 241 -5.98 3.29 5.71
CA ALA A 241 -5.50 2.32 4.74
C ALA A 241 -6.35 1.04 4.75
N ASP A 242 -6.29 0.26 3.67
CA ASP A 242 -6.91 -1.06 3.69
C ASP A 242 -6.07 -2.07 4.50
N ILE A 243 -4.77 -1.80 4.61
CA ILE A 243 -3.88 -2.51 5.53
C ILE A 243 -2.82 -1.55 6.09
N GLY A 244 -2.81 -1.38 7.41
CA GLY A 244 -1.78 -0.65 8.15
C GLY A 244 -0.65 -1.58 8.61
N LEU A 245 0.60 -1.20 8.38
CA LEU A 245 1.82 -1.93 8.77
C LEU A 245 2.66 -1.08 9.73
N ALA A 246 2.67 -1.43 11.02
CA ALA A 246 3.49 -0.75 12.02
C ALA A 246 4.82 -1.46 12.27
N MET A 247 5.86 -0.68 12.56
CA MET A 247 7.17 -1.21 12.99
C MET A 247 7.10 -1.66 14.45
N GLY A 248 7.65 -2.84 14.77
CA GLY A 248 7.55 -3.45 16.09
C GLY A 248 8.53 -2.85 17.10
N VAL A 249 9.75 -2.53 16.67
CA VAL A 249 10.80 -1.97 17.54
C VAL A 249 10.78 -0.45 17.50
N ALA A 250 10.81 0.14 16.31
CA ALA A 250 10.84 1.59 16.11
C ALA A 250 9.45 2.25 16.25
N GLY A 251 8.37 1.48 16.12
CA GLY A 251 7.01 2.02 16.13
C GLY A 251 6.55 2.45 17.52
N THR A 252 5.89 3.60 17.57
CA THR A 252 5.16 4.08 18.75
C THR A 252 3.94 3.20 19.02
N GLU A 253 3.54 3.08 20.29
CA GLU A 253 2.36 2.27 20.68
C GLU A 253 1.08 2.73 19.96
N VAL A 254 0.92 4.05 19.75
CA VAL A 254 -0.20 4.61 18.99
C VAL A 254 -0.21 4.13 17.53
N ALA A 255 0.97 4.02 16.89
CA ALA A 255 1.08 3.50 15.54
C ALA A 255 0.77 2.00 15.48
N LYS A 256 1.23 1.22 16.47
CA LYS A 256 0.95 -0.21 16.58
C LYS A 256 -0.54 -0.50 16.82
N GLU A 257 -1.20 0.28 17.67
CA GLU A 257 -2.65 0.16 17.91
C GLU A 257 -3.48 0.54 16.68
N SER A 258 -2.97 1.42 15.82
CA SER A 258 -3.67 1.88 14.61
C SER A 258 -3.42 1.01 13.39
N ALA A 259 -2.52 0.03 13.47
CA ALA A 259 -2.12 -0.84 12.36
C ALA A 259 -2.73 -2.24 12.49
N ASP A 260 -2.99 -2.89 11.35
CA ASP A 260 -3.53 -4.24 11.29
C ASP A 260 -2.44 -5.31 11.45
N VAL A 261 -1.21 -4.99 11.03
CA VAL A 261 -0.06 -5.90 11.06
C VAL A 261 1.14 -5.20 11.69
N ILE A 262 1.79 -5.87 12.64
CA ILE A 262 2.99 -5.37 13.31
C ILE A 262 4.21 -6.17 12.83
N VAL A 263 5.19 -5.48 12.25
CA VAL A 263 6.46 -6.04 11.77
C VAL A 263 7.46 -6.07 12.92
N LEU A 264 7.56 -7.21 13.61
CA LEU A 264 8.37 -7.33 14.84
C LEU A 264 9.87 -7.11 14.65
N ASP A 265 10.39 -7.33 13.43
CA ASP A 265 11.81 -7.28 13.11
C ASP A 265 12.25 -6.00 12.39
N ASP A 266 11.33 -5.04 12.20
CA ASP A 266 11.55 -3.77 11.51
C ASP A 266 12.19 -3.93 10.11
N ASN A 267 11.97 -5.08 9.46
CA ASN A 267 12.53 -5.37 8.15
C ASN A 267 11.48 -5.27 7.04
N PHE A 268 11.74 -4.44 6.03
CA PHE A 268 10.88 -4.33 4.85
C PHE A 268 10.72 -5.66 4.08
N THR A 269 11.67 -6.59 4.21
CA THR A 269 11.56 -7.94 3.64
C THR A 269 10.36 -8.70 4.19
N THR A 270 9.99 -8.45 5.45
CA THR A 270 8.82 -9.05 6.09
C THR A 270 7.53 -8.63 5.41
N ILE A 271 7.44 -7.40 4.90
CA ILE A 271 6.27 -6.92 4.12
C ILE A 271 6.12 -7.70 2.81
N ILE A 272 7.23 -8.03 2.15
CA ILE A 272 7.24 -8.86 0.94
C ILE A 272 6.73 -10.26 1.28
N ASN A 273 7.18 -10.84 2.40
CA ASN A 273 6.72 -12.15 2.87
C ASN A 273 5.23 -12.15 3.20
N VAL A 274 4.73 -11.13 3.92
CA VAL A 274 3.30 -10.96 4.21
C VAL A 274 2.49 -10.88 2.92
N THR A 275 2.95 -10.10 1.94
CA THR A 275 2.30 -9.98 0.63
C THR A 275 2.26 -11.33 -0.11
N LYS A 276 3.37 -12.06 -0.09
CA LYS A 276 3.49 -13.39 -0.71
C LYS A 276 2.52 -14.40 -0.08
N TRP A 277 2.41 -14.40 1.25
CA TRP A 277 1.46 -15.23 1.99
C TRP A 277 0.01 -14.83 1.74
N GLY A 278 -0.31 -13.53 1.74
CA GLY A 278 -1.65 -13.03 1.42
C GLY A 278 -2.12 -13.47 0.03
N ARG A 279 -1.25 -13.38 -0.98
CA ARG A 279 -1.55 -13.90 -2.33
C ARG A 279 -1.76 -15.43 -2.34
N ALA A 280 -0.99 -16.17 -1.54
CA ALA A 280 -1.12 -17.62 -1.45
C ALA A 280 -2.45 -18.04 -0.84
N VAL A 281 -2.82 -17.42 0.28
CA VAL A 281 -4.11 -17.65 0.92
C VAL A 281 -5.27 -17.33 -0.02
N TYR A 282 -5.23 -16.19 -0.73
CA TYR A 282 -6.27 -15.83 -1.69
C TYR A 282 -6.46 -16.90 -2.77
N ILE A 283 -5.38 -17.35 -3.40
CA ILE A 283 -5.43 -18.38 -4.43
C ILE A 283 -5.89 -19.73 -3.86
N ASN A 284 -5.44 -20.08 -2.65
CA ASN A 284 -5.84 -21.33 -1.99
C ASN A 284 -7.35 -21.35 -1.67
N ILE A 285 -7.92 -20.22 -1.25
CA ILE A 285 -9.38 -20.09 -1.07
C ILE A 285 -10.10 -20.24 -2.41
N GLN A 286 -9.59 -19.66 -3.50
CA GLN A 286 -10.16 -19.87 -4.84
C GLN A 286 -10.15 -21.35 -5.26
N LYS A 287 -9.07 -22.09 -4.97
CA LYS A 287 -8.97 -23.54 -5.26
C LYS A 287 -10.04 -24.32 -4.51
N PHE A 288 -10.19 -24.02 -3.22
CA PHE A 288 -11.23 -24.61 -2.37
C PHE A 288 -12.64 -24.31 -2.91
N VAL A 289 -12.94 -23.05 -3.25
CA VAL A 289 -14.25 -22.66 -3.76
C VAL A 289 -14.55 -23.34 -5.10
N GLN A 290 -13.56 -23.49 -5.99
CA GLN A 290 -13.72 -24.23 -7.25
C GLN A 290 -14.14 -25.70 -6.99
N PHE A 291 -13.45 -26.36 -6.06
CA PHE A 291 -13.76 -27.74 -5.67
C PHE A 291 -15.16 -27.85 -5.07
N GLN A 292 -15.45 -27.05 -4.05
CA GLN A 292 -16.72 -27.04 -3.31
C GLN A 292 -17.93 -26.82 -4.22
N LEU A 293 -17.85 -25.83 -5.12
CA LEU A 293 -18.94 -25.54 -6.04
C LEU A 293 -19.18 -26.69 -7.03
N THR A 294 -18.13 -27.37 -7.48
CA THR A 294 -18.26 -28.53 -8.38
C THR A 294 -18.99 -29.69 -7.69
N VAL A 295 -18.60 -30.02 -6.45
CA VAL A 295 -19.24 -31.08 -5.64
C VAL A 295 -20.72 -30.77 -5.44
N ASN A 296 -21.04 -29.55 -5.01
CA ASN A 296 -22.41 -29.12 -4.72
C ASN A 296 -23.31 -29.12 -5.97
N VAL A 297 -22.82 -28.58 -7.10
CA VAL A 297 -23.58 -28.55 -8.35
C VAL A 297 -23.90 -29.97 -8.82
N VAL A 298 -22.92 -30.88 -8.80
CA VAL A 298 -23.12 -32.26 -9.24
C VAL A 298 -24.06 -33.02 -8.31
N ALA A 299 -23.87 -32.92 -6.99
CA ALA A 299 -24.71 -33.61 -6.01
C ALA A 299 -26.18 -33.19 -6.10
N LEU A 300 -26.44 -31.88 -6.23
CA LEU A 300 -27.79 -31.34 -6.35
C LEU A 300 -28.44 -31.72 -7.68
N MET A 301 -27.72 -31.51 -8.80
CA MET A 301 -28.26 -31.79 -10.13
C MET A 301 -28.50 -33.28 -10.34
N LEU A 302 -27.61 -34.15 -9.87
CA LEU A 302 -27.77 -35.60 -10.00
C LEU A 302 -29.02 -36.08 -9.27
N ASN A 303 -29.22 -35.67 -8.01
CA ASN A 303 -30.39 -36.08 -7.24
C ASN A 303 -31.68 -35.50 -7.80
N PHE A 304 -31.67 -34.24 -8.24
CA PHE A 304 -32.82 -33.60 -8.85
C PHE A 304 -33.25 -34.31 -10.15
N VAL A 305 -32.31 -34.48 -11.09
CA VAL A 305 -32.58 -35.14 -12.37
C VAL A 305 -33.02 -36.59 -12.16
N SER A 306 -32.39 -37.30 -11.22
CA SER A 306 -32.76 -38.68 -10.89
C SER A 306 -34.16 -38.78 -10.30
N ALA A 307 -34.51 -37.91 -9.36
CA ALA A 307 -35.85 -37.87 -8.78
C ALA A 307 -36.93 -37.60 -9.84
N CYS A 308 -36.65 -36.75 -10.84
CA CYS A 308 -37.57 -36.49 -11.94
C CYS A 308 -37.75 -37.67 -12.90
N ILE A 309 -36.69 -38.43 -13.19
CA ILE A 309 -36.73 -39.52 -14.18
C ILE A 309 -37.18 -40.84 -13.56
N THR A 310 -36.56 -41.22 -12.44
CA THR A 310 -36.71 -42.55 -11.83
C THR A 310 -37.62 -42.53 -10.60
N GLY A 311 -37.99 -41.34 -10.09
CA GLY A 311 -38.83 -41.20 -8.90
C GLY A 311 -38.12 -41.48 -7.56
N SER A 312 -36.82 -41.79 -7.60
CA SER A 312 -35.98 -42.02 -6.42
C SER A 312 -34.60 -41.40 -6.63
N ALA A 313 -33.97 -40.94 -5.55
CA ALA A 313 -32.63 -40.36 -5.60
C ALA A 313 -31.57 -41.42 -5.27
N PRO A 314 -30.44 -41.46 -6.01
CA PRO A 314 -29.42 -42.49 -5.85
C PRO A 314 -28.57 -42.25 -4.60
N LEU A 315 -28.44 -40.99 -4.18
CA LEU A 315 -27.71 -40.58 -2.99
C LEU A 315 -28.68 -40.30 -1.86
N THR A 316 -28.51 -40.97 -0.73
CA THR A 316 -29.33 -40.73 0.46
C THR A 316 -28.91 -39.44 1.18
N ALA A 317 -29.81 -38.90 2.01
CA ALA A 317 -29.50 -37.71 2.82
C ALA A 317 -28.26 -37.89 3.71
N VAL A 318 -28.04 -39.10 4.26
CA VAL A 318 -26.86 -39.42 5.09
C VAL A 318 -25.58 -39.42 4.26
N GLN A 319 -25.63 -39.96 3.03
CA GLN A 319 -24.48 -39.98 2.12
C GLN A 319 -24.10 -38.56 1.67
N LEU A 320 -25.08 -37.70 1.40
CA LEU A 320 -24.84 -36.29 1.09
C LEU A 320 -24.29 -35.52 2.30
N LEU A 321 -24.81 -35.78 3.49
CA LEU A 321 -24.27 -35.21 4.73
C LEU A 321 -22.82 -35.63 4.93
N TRP A 322 -22.48 -36.90 4.68
CA TRP A 322 -21.11 -37.39 4.76
C TRP A 322 -20.18 -36.63 3.81
N VAL A 323 -20.57 -36.49 2.54
CA VAL A 323 -19.80 -35.75 1.54
C VAL A 323 -19.64 -34.29 1.99
N ASN A 324 -20.74 -33.61 2.32
CA ASN A 324 -20.70 -32.20 2.68
C ASN A 324 -20.03 -31.90 4.03
N MET A 325 -20.04 -32.85 4.97
CA MET A 325 -19.46 -32.62 6.28
C MET A 325 -17.99 -32.97 6.32
N ILE A 326 -17.57 -34.06 5.66
CA ILE A 326 -16.23 -34.60 5.82
C ILE A 326 -15.35 -34.33 4.60
N MET A 327 -15.88 -34.45 3.39
CA MET A 327 -15.10 -34.13 2.20
C MET A 327 -14.88 -32.62 2.06
N ASP A 328 -15.88 -31.82 2.39
CA ASP A 328 -15.75 -30.36 2.33
C ASP A 328 -14.80 -29.82 3.41
N THR A 329 -14.89 -30.33 4.63
CA THR A 329 -14.02 -29.86 5.73
C THR A 329 -12.58 -30.32 5.56
N LEU A 330 -12.36 -31.58 5.22
CA LEU A 330 -11.02 -32.11 4.97
C LEU A 330 -10.44 -31.53 3.68
N GLY A 331 -11.23 -31.44 2.60
CA GLY A 331 -10.81 -30.83 1.33
C GLY A 331 -10.50 -29.34 1.45
N ALA A 332 -11.28 -28.59 2.26
CA ALA A 332 -10.94 -27.21 2.61
C ALA A 332 -9.58 -27.12 3.28
N LEU A 333 -9.31 -27.98 4.26
CA LEU A 333 -8.04 -28.00 4.97
C LEU A 333 -6.87 -28.37 4.03
N ALA A 334 -7.07 -29.34 3.14
CA ALA A 334 -6.05 -29.79 2.19
C ALA A 334 -5.67 -28.70 1.18
N LEU A 335 -6.67 -28.00 0.62
CA LEU A 335 -6.45 -26.97 -0.40
C LEU A 335 -6.07 -25.61 0.19
N ALA A 336 -6.50 -25.29 1.41
CA ALA A 336 -6.19 -24.02 2.08
C ALA A 336 -4.72 -23.93 2.56
N THR A 337 -4.13 -25.07 2.93
CA THR A 337 -2.82 -25.14 3.61
C THR A 337 -1.61 -25.24 2.67
N GLU A 338 -1.79 -24.99 1.38
CA GLU A 338 -0.67 -25.05 0.44
C GLU A 338 0.33 -23.90 0.63
N PRO A 339 1.64 -24.19 0.70
CA PRO A 339 2.66 -23.16 0.90
C PRO A 339 2.80 -22.24 -0.33
N PRO A 340 3.31 -21.01 -0.12
CA PRO A 340 3.42 -20.01 -1.18
C PRO A 340 4.53 -20.36 -2.19
N ASN A 341 4.22 -20.29 -3.48
CA ASN A 341 5.20 -20.48 -4.55
C ASN A 341 5.90 -19.17 -4.93
N ASN A 342 7.14 -19.24 -5.44
CA ASN A 342 7.89 -18.05 -5.88
C ASN A 342 7.30 -17.39 -7.14
N ASP A 343 6.56 -18.16 -7.96
CA ASP A 343 5.88 -17.63 -9.15
C ASP A 343 4.75 -16.65 -8.82
N MET A 344 4.28 -16.61 -7.57
CA MET A 344 3.16 -15.78 -7.14
C MET A 344 3.47 -14.28 -7.18
N MET A 345 4.74 -13.92 -7.06
CA MET A 345 5.19 -12.52 -7.12
C MET A 345 5.31 -12.00 -8.55
N LYS A 346 5.36 -12.88 -9.55
CA LYS A 346 5.39 -12.51 -10.97
C LYS A 346 4.02 -12.06 -11.48
N ARG A 347 2.95 -12.43 -10.77
CA ARG A 347 1.58 -12.04 -11.11
C ARG A 347 1.32 -10.59 -10.66
N PRO A 348 0.61 -9.77 -11.45
CA PRO A 348 0.14 -8.46 -10.99
C PRO A 348 -0.91 -8.62 -9.87
N PRO A 349 -1.16 -7.55 -9.10
CA PRO A 349 -2.17 -7.55 -8.05
C PRO A 349 -3.60 -7.72 -8.61
N VAL A 350 -4.48 -8.29 -7.79
CA VAL A 350 -5.91 -8.44 -8.08
C VAL A 350 -6.61 -7.12 -7.76
N GLY A 351 -7.38 -6.60 -8.71
CA GLY A 351 -8.15 -5.36 -8.54
C GLY A 351 -9.37 -5.53 -7.63
N ARG A 352 -9.86 -4.43 -7.04
CA ARG A 352 -11.04 -4.46 -6.14
C ARG A 352 -12.33 -4.91 -6.82
N ASP A 353 -12.53 -4.49 -8.07
CA ASP A 353 -13.75 -4.75 -8.83
C ASP A 353 -13.66 -6.06 -9.64
N GLU A 354 -12.59 -6.86 -9.48
CA GLU A 354 -12.46 -8.14 -10.15
C GLU A 354 -13.31 -9.23 -9.47
N ASN A 355 -13.97 -10.04 -10.29
CA ASN A 355 -14.81 -11.12 -9.79
C ASN A 355 -13.95 -12.20 -9.09
N PHE A 356 -14.32 -12.54 -7.86
CA PHE A 356 -13.66 -13.59 -7.07
C PHE A 356 -13.65 -14.95 -7.81
N ILE A 357 -14.76 -15.32 -8.46
CA ILE A 357 -14.85 -16.51 -9.32
C ILE A 357 -14.46 -16.09 -10.73
N THR A 358 -13.26 -16.47 -11.15
CA THR A 358 -12.74 -16.14 -12.48
C THR A 358 -13.46 -16.94 -13.57
N LYS A 359 -13.40 -16.46 -14.81
CA LYS A 359 -13.95 -17.22 -15.96
C LYS A 359 -13.23 -18.58 -16.14
N VAL A 360 -11.96 -18.67 -15.75
CA VAL A 360 -11.18 -19.92 -15.74
C VAL A 360 -11.76 -20.91 -14.73
N MET A 361 -12.12 -20.46 -13.53
CA MET A 361 -12.80 -21.30 -12.54
C MET A 361 -14.15 -21.79 -13.08
N TRP A 362 -14.95 -20.93 -13.71
CA TRP A 362 -16.23 -21.32 -14.31
C TRP A 362 -16.08 -22.40 -15.39
N ARG A 363 -15.09 -22.28 -16.27
CA ARG A 363 -14.77 -23.32 -17.26
C ARG A 363 -14.50 -24.66 -16.58
N ASN A 364 -13.66 -24.65 -15.53
CA ASN A 364 -13.30 -25.86 -14.80
C ASN A 364 -14.52 -26.47 -14.07
N ILE A 365 -15.30 -25.65 -13.36
CA ILE A 365 -16.50 -26.07 -12.62
C ILE A 365 -17.53 -26.68 -13.56
N ILE A 366 -17.89 -25.97 -14.65
CA ILE A 366 -18.90 -26.42 -15.60
C ILE A 366 -18.43 -27.70 -16.31
N GLY A 367 -17.18 -27.73 -16.78
CA GLY A 367 -16.65 -28.87 -17.51
C GLY A 367 -16.59 -30.14 -16.66
N GLN A 368 -16.10 -30.05 -15.42
CA GLN A 368 -16.09 -31.19 -14.50
C GLN A 368 -17.51 -31.59 -14.10
N SER A 369 -18.40 -30.63 -13.86
CA SER A 369 -19.79 -30.93 -13.50
C SER A 369 -20.52 -31.68 -14.62
N ILE A 370 -20.37 -31.25 -15.87
CA ILE A 370 -20.97 -31.92 -17.04
C ILE A 370 -20.44 -33.35 -17.17
N PHE A 371 -19.12 -33.55 -17.05
CA PHE A 371 -18.53 -34.88 -17.11
C PHE A 371 -19.10 -35.80 -16.01
N GLN A 372 -19.12 -35.35 -14.76
CA GLN A 372 -19.61 -36.15 -13.65
C GLN A 372 -21.12 -36.44 -13.79
N LEU A 373 -21.92 -35.48 -14.24
CA LEU A 373 -23.35 -35.68 -14.48
C LEU A 373 -23.63 -36.69 -15.61
N ILE A 374 -22.84 -36.66 -16.70
CA ILE A 374 -22.98 -37.64 -17.79
C ILE A 374 -22.62 -39.04 -17.30
N VAL A 375 -21.49 -39.19 -16.61
CA VAL A 375 -21.02 -40.49 -16.13
C VAL A 375 -21.98 -41.10 -15.10
N LEU A 376 -22.35 -40.32 -14.08
CA LEU A 376 -23.24 -40.79 -13.01
C LEU A 376 -24.67 -40.97 -13.51
N GLY A 377 -25.14 -40.10 -14.42
CA GLY A 377 -26.43 -40.26 -15.10
C GLY A 377 -26.49 -41.50 -15.97
N ALA A 378 -25.42 -41.83 -16.71
CA ALA A 378 -25.33 -43.07 -17.49
C ALA A 378 -25.35 -44.31 -16.60
N LEU A 379 -24.63 -44.28 -15.47
CA LEU A 379 -24.67 -45.35 -14.47
C LEU A 379 -26.06 -45.50 -13.84
N MET A 380 -26.79 -44.41 -13.66
CA MET A 380 -28.15 -44.44 -13.13
C MET A 380 -29.13 -45.08 -14.13
N LEU A 381 -29.05 -44.73 -15.42
CA LEU A 381 -29.99 -45.22 -16.44
C LEU A 381 -29.72 -46.66 -16.88
N ASP A 382 -28.45 -46.97 -17.19
CA ASP A 382 -28.06 -48.26 -17.79
C ASP A 382 -27.11 -49.09 -16.90
N GLY A 383 -26.86 -48.67 -15.66
CA GLY A 383 -25.90 -49.33 -14.77
C GLY A 383 -26.18 -50.80 -14.50
N LYS A 384 -27.46 -51.22 -14.41
CA LYS A 384 -27.82 -52.64 -14.23
C LYS A 384 -27.35 -53.53 -15.39
N LYS A 385 -27.50 -53.03 -16.63
CA LYS A 385 -27.07 -53.73 -17.85
C LYS A 385 -25.55 -53.67 -18.00
N LEU A 386 -24.97 -52.49 -17.73
CA LEU A 386 -23.53 -52.25 -17.86
C LEU A 386 -22.70 -53.10 -16.88
N LEU A 387 -23.20 -53.27 -15.65
CA LEU A 387 -22.53 -54.04 -14.59
C LEU A 387 -22.99 -55.51 -14.53
N ARG A 388 -23.89 -55.95 -15.42
CA ARG A 388 -24.45 -57.32 -15.47
C ARG A 388 -24.97 -57.81 -14.11
N LEU A 389 -25.76 -56.96 -13.43
CA LEU A 389 -26.33 -57.29 -12.12
C LEU A 389 -27.69 -57.98 -12.32
N GLU A 390 -27.73 -59.31 -12.15
CA GLU A 390 -28.95 -60.11 -12.30
C GLU A 390 -29.71 -60.36 -10.96
N ASP A 391 -29.15 -59.91 -9.83
CA ASP A 391 -29.69 -60.20 -8.50
C ASP A 391 -30.89 -59.29 -8.10
N PRO A 392 -31.81 -59.77 -7.24
CA PRO A 392 -32.93 -58.98 -6.68
C PRO A 392 -32.48 -57.79 -5.82
N ASN A 393 -31.23 -57.83 -5.34
CA ASN A 393 -30.60 -56.80 -4.54
C ASN A 393 -29.81 -55.77 -5.37
N SER A 394 -29.95 -55.80 -6.70
CA SER A 394 -29.18 -55.00 -7.66
C SER A 394 -29.32 -53.49 -7.45
N ASP A 395 -30.46 -52.99 -6.99
CA ASP A 395 -30.70 -51.55 -6.77
C ASP A 395 -29.81 -50.95 -5.67
N ILE A 396 -29.69 -51.65 -4.53
CA ILE A 396 -28.87 -51.16 -3.41
C ILE A 396 -27.38 -51.23 -3.77
N VAL A 397 -26.97 -52.28 -4.49
CA VAL A 397 -25.58 -52.42 -4.98
C VAL A 397 -25.26 -51.32 -5.99
N LEU A 398 -26.18 -51.03 -6.92
CA LEU A 398 -26.01 -49.95 -7.91
C LEU A 398 -25.92 -48.58 -7.24
N ASN A 399 -26.82 -48.26 -6.29
CA ASN A 399 -26.76 -47.00 -5.55
C ASN A 399 -25.47 -46.87 -4.73
N THR A 400 -24.99 -47.97 -4.13
CA THR A 400 -23.69 -47.98 -3.44
C THR A 400 -22.53 -47.75 -4.42
N PHE A 401 -22.58 -48.34 -5.61
CA PHE A 401 -21.57 -48.14 -6.64
C PHE A 401 -21.58 -46.71 -7.20
N ILE A 402 -22.76 -46.11 -7.39
CA ILE A 402 -22.92 -44.70 -7.79
C ILE A 402 -22.34 -43.78 -6.71
N PHE A 403 -22.66 -44.02 -5.43
CA PHE A 403 -22.08 -43.29 -4.31
C PHE A 403 -20.55 -43.41 -4.28
N ASN A 404 -20.01 -44.63 -4.44
CA ASN A 404 -18.56 -44.85 -4.42
C ASN A 404 -17.85 -44.16 -5.60
N THR A 405 -18.43 -44.27 -6.80
CA THR A 405 -17.92 -43.62 -8.00
C THR A 405 -17.97 -42.09 -7.87
N PHE A 406 -19.05 -41.55 -7.30
CA PHE A 406 -19.17 -40.12 -7.02
C PHE A 406 -18.06 -39.64 -6.07
N VAL A 407 -17.79 -40.35 -4.98
CA VAL A 407 -16.72 -39.99 -4.03
C VAL A 407 -15.35 -40.04 -4.71
N PHE A 408 -15.04 -41.06 -5.50
CA PHE A 408 -13.77 -41.11 -6.24
C PHE A 408 -13.64 -40.00 -7.28
N CYS A 409 -14.72 -39.66 -8.00
CA CYS A 409 -14.73 -38.49 -8.87
C CYS A 409 -14.35 -37.22 -8.11
N GLN A 410 -14.79 -37.06 -6.86
CA GLN A 410 -14.39 -35.90 -6.05
C GLN A 410 -12.94 -35.97 -5.59
N VAL A 411 -12.44 -37.12 -5.15
CA VAL A 411 -11.02 -37.31 -4.80
C VAL A 411 -10.10 -36.88 -5.96
N PHE A 412 -10.41 -37.28 -7.19
CA PHE A 412 -9.64 -36.85 -8.36
C PHE A 412 -9.89 -35.40 -8.76
N ASN A 413 -11.10 -34.87 -8.56
CA ASN A 413 -11.41 -33.47 -8.78
C ASN A 413 -10.70 -32.53 -7.77
N GLU A 414 -10.49 -32.98 -6.54
CA GLU A 414 -9.70 -32.29 -5.51
C GLU A 414 -8.25 -32.11 -5.99
N ILE A 415 -7.66 -33.20 -6.50
CA ILE A 415 -6.33 -33.16 -7.13
C ILE A 415 -6.32 -32.15 -8.28
N ASN A 416 -7.32 -32.18 -9.17
CA ASN A 416 -7.42 -31.24 -10.29
C ASN A 416 -7.58 -29.77 -9.88
N SER A 417 -8.27 -29.52 -8.77
CA SER A 417 -8.57 -28.17 -8.29
C SER A 417 -7.37 -27.49 -7.63
N ARG A 418 -6.34 -28.27 -7.30
CA ARG A 418 -5.04 -27.79 -6.80
C ARG A 418 -4.33 -26.83 -7.76
N GLU A 419 -4.51 -26.99 -9.07
CA GLU A 419 -3.93 -26.13 -10.09
C GLU A 419 -5.02 -25.72 -11.10
N MET A 420 -5.44 -24.45 -11.08
CA MET A 420 -6.55 -23.99 -11.93
C MET A 420 -6.18 -23.87 -13.42
N GLU A 421 -4.92 -23.49 -13.70
CA GLU A 421 -4.44 -23.16 -15.06
C GLU A 421 -3.38 -24.14 -15.56
N LYS A 422 -2.42 -24.52 -14.70
CA LYS A 422 -1.30 -25.38 -15.11
C LYS A 422 -1.78 -26.78 -15.45
N ILE A 423 -1.23 -27.34 -16.54
CA ILE A 423 -1.56 -28.69 -17.03
C ILE A 423 -1.01 -29.77 -16.10
N ASN A 424 0.17 -29.53 -15.51
CA ASN A 424 0.85 -30.49 -14.63
C ASN A 424 0.28 -30.47 -13.20
N VAL A 425 -0.86 -31.13 -13.02
CA VAL A 425 -1.57 -31.21 -11.72
C VAL A 425 -0.84 -32.09 -10.71
N LEU A 426 -0.21 -33.17 -11.17
CA LEU A 426 0.45 -34.18 -10.32
C LEU A 426 1.82 -33.71 -9.80
N HIS A 427 2.37 -32.64 -10.37
CA HIS A 427 3.69 -32.16 -9.98
C HIS A 427 3.65 -31.57 -8.55
N GLY A 428 4.54 -32.05 -7.69
CA GLY A 428 4.68 -31.55 -6.32
C GLY A 428 3.55 -31.96 -5.37
N ILE A 429 2.71 -32.94 -5.71
CA ILE A 429 1.62 -33.41 -4.83
C ILE A 429 2.19 -34.08 -3.57
N LEU A 430 3.27 -34.86 -3.74
CA LEU A 430 3.97 -35.56 -2.65
C LEU A 430 4.82 -34.63 -1.78
N SER A 431 5.01 -33.37 -2.20
CA SER A 431 5.76 -32.38 -1.41
C SER A 431 4.94 -31.89 -0.21
N ASN A 432 3.61 -31.85 -0.34
CA ASN A 432 2.72 -31.44 0.73
C ASN A 432 2.17 -32.68 1.47
N TRP A 433 2.81 -33.05 2.58
CA TRP A 433 2.39 -34.20 3.38
C TRP A 433 0.98 -34.06 3.96
N ILE A 434 0.52 -32.84 4.27
CA ILE A 434 -0.85 -32.60 4.79
C ILE A 434 -1.88 -32.97 3.73
N PHE A 435 -1.67 -32.54 2.49
CA PHE A 435 -2.53 -32.88 1.36
C PHE A 435 -2.60 -34.40 1.14
N VAL A 436 -1.45 -35.08 1.13
CA VAL A 436 -1.39 -36.54 0.96
C VAL A 436 -2.07 -37.28 2.12
N ALA A 437 -1.87 -36.81 3.36
CA ALA A 437 -2.47 -37.41 4.55
C ALA A 437 -4.00 -37.31 4.50
N ILE A 438 -4.54 -36.14 4.13
CA ILE A 438 -5.99 -35.92 3.99
C ILE A 438 -6.56 -36.79 2.87
N LEU A 439 -5.95 -36.78 1.68
CA LEU A 439 -6.40 -37.58 0.54
C LEU A 439 -6.46 -39.08 0.90
N THR A 440 -5.42 -39.57 1.59
CA THR A 440 -5.35 -40.96 2.05
C THR A 440 -6.42 -41.25 3.10
N SER A 441 -6.62 -40.33 4.05
CA SER A 441 -7.65 -40.44 5.08
C SER A 441 -9.05 -40.51 4.47
N THR A 442 -9.35 -39.71 3.44
CA THR A 442 -10.64 -39.73 2.74
C THR A 442 -10.90 -41.09 2.08
N ILE A 443 -9.89 -41.68 1.44
CA ILE A 443 -10.00 -43.01 0.83
C ILE A 443 -10.24 -44.08 1.91
N ILE A 444 -9.51 -44.02 3.04
CA ILE A 444 -9.67 -44.95 4.17
C ILE A 444 -11.09 -44.86 4.73
N PHE A 445 -11.58 -43.64 5.00
CA PHE A 445 -12.94 -43.45 5.51
C PHE A 445 -14.00 -43.94 4.54
N GLN A 446 -13.79 -43.75 3.23
CA GLN A 446 -14.69 -44.26 2.20
C GLN A 446 -14.77 -45.79 2.24
N VAL A 447 -13.63 -46.49 2.39
CA VAL A 447 -13.60 -47.96 2.55
C VAL A 447 -14.34 -48.38 3.81
N ILE A 448 -14.12 -47.70 4.95
CA ILE A 448 -14.81 -47.99 6.21
C ILE A 448 -16.33 -47.84 6.06
N ILE A 449 -16.79 -46.78 5.37
CA ILE A 449 -18.22 -46.55 5.20
C ILE A 449 -18.89 -47.59 4.31
N VAL A 450 -18.25 -47.96 3.21
CA VAL A 450 -18.81 -48.91 2.25
C VAL A 450 -18.77 -50.35 2.79
N GLU A 451 -17.70 -50.74 3.48
CA GLU A 451 -17.51 -52.12 3.94
C GLU A 451 -18.00 -52.39 5.37
N LEU A 452 -17.87 -51.44 6.30
CA LEU A 452 -18.13 -51.66 7.74
C LEU A 452 -19.40 -50.97 8.25
N LEU A 453 -19.82 -49.83 7.68
CA LEU A 453 -20.96 -49.02 8.17
C LEU A 453 -22.23 -49.16 7.29
N GLY A 454 -22.38 -50.28 6.57
CA GLY A 454 -23.50 -50.57 5.67
C GLY A 454 -24.90 -50.23 6.22
N PRO A 455 -25.27 -50.68 7.44
CA PRO A 455 -26.58 -50.41 8.02
C PRO A 455 -26.86 -48.92 8.30
N PHE A 456 -25.81 -48.12 8.55
CA PHE A 456 -25.93 -46.68 8.84
C PHE A 456 -25.96 -45.85 7.55
N ALA A 457 -25.17 -46.23 6.55
CA ALA A 457 -25.02 -45.50 5.29
C ALA A 457 -25.94 -46.00 4.16
N SER A 458 -26.77 -47.02 4.44
CA SER A 458 -27.58 -47.73 3.43
C SER A 458 -26.75 -48.26 2.26
N THR A 459 -25.53 -48.74 2.54
CA THR A 459 -24.58 -49.26 1.55
C THR A 459 -24.45 -50.79 1.67
N LYS A 460 -24.06 -51.44 0.56
CA LYS A 460 -23.65 -52.85 0.54
C LYS A 460 -22.16 -52.99 0.22
N PRO A 461 -21.44 -53.94 0.85
CA PRO A 461 -20.06 -54.27 0.51
C PRO A 461 -19.90 -54.48 -1.00
N LEU A 462 -18.90 -53.82 -1.59
CA LEU A 462 -18.64 -53.87 -3.02
C LEU A 462 -17.57 -54.92 -3.33
N SER A 463 -17.69 -55.60 -4.47
CA SER A 463 -16.62 -56.48 -4.93
C SER A 463 -15.38 -55.67 -5.30
N TRP A 464 -14.20 -56.28 -5.19
CA TRP A 464 -12.94 -55.63 -5.56
C TRP A 464 -12.93 -55.13 -7.02
N GLN A 465 -13.67 -55.80 -7.92
CA GLN A 465 -13.84 -55.41 -9.32
C GLN A 465 -14.61 -54.08 -9.44
N LEU A 466 -15.70 -53.94 -8.68
CA LEU A 466 -16.48 -52.69 -8.65
C LEU A 466 -15.68 -51.55 -8.03
N TRP A 467 -14.90 -51.82 -6.98
CA TRP A 467 -13.93 -50.86 -6.46
C TRP A 467 -12.97 -50.37 -7.54
N LEU A 468 -12.31 -51.28 -8.26
CA LEU A 468 -11.38 -50.92 -9.32
C LEU A 468 -12.05 -50.09 -10.42
N ILE A 469 -13.24 -50.50 -10.89
CA ILE A 469 -13.99 -49.77 -11.92
C ILE A 469 -14.33 -48.36 -11.43
N SER A 470 -14.77 -48.19 -10.18
CA SER A 470 -15.11 -46.87 -9.64
C SER A 470 -13.90 -45.92 -9.59
N VAL A 471 -12.72 -46.45 -9.22
CA VAL A 471 -11.45 -45.69 -9.23
C VAL A 471 -11.06 -45.32 -10.66
N MET A 472 -11.17 -46.26 -11.60
CA MET A 472 -10.86 -46.02 -13.01
C MET A 472 -11.76 -44.94 -13.60
N ILE A 473 -13.07 -44.98 -13.33
CA ILE A 473 -14.01 -43.94 -13.75
C ILE A 473 -13.63 -42.59 -13.16
N GLY A 474 -13.30 -42.54 -11.86
CA GLY A 474 -12.84 -41.32 -11.21
C GLY A 474 -11.58 -40.74 -11.85
N SER A 475 -10.62 -41.60 -12.21
CA SER A 475 -9.33 -41.18 -12.81
C SER A 475 -9.50 -40.45 -14.15
N ILE A 476 -10.59 -40.72 -14.89
CA ILE A 476 -10.92 -40.03 -16.14
C ILE A 476 -11.14 -38.53 -15.90
N SER A 477 -11.57 -38.12 -14.70
CA SER A 477 -11.70 -36.70 -14.32
C SER A 477 -10.39 -35.91 -14.53
N ILE A 478 -9.22 -36.54 -14.30
CA ILE A 478 -7.91 -35.92 -14.55
C ILE A 478 -7.70 -35.64 -16.04
N ILE A 479 -8.04 -36.61 -16.89
CA ILE A 479 -7.90 -36.46 -18.36
C ILE A 479 -8.83 -35.35 -18.85
N VAL A 480 -10.07 -35.32 -18.35
CA VAL A 480 -11.04 -34.27 -18.67
C VAL A 480 -10.53 -32.90 -18.21
N ALA A 481 -9.92 -32.79 -17.03
CA ALA A 481 -9.32 -31.54 -16.57
C ALA A 481 -8.22 -31.04 -17.52
N ILE A 482 -7.37 -31.94 -18.02
CA ILE A 482 -6.32 -31.60 -18.99
C ILE A 482 -6.94 -31.06 -20.28
N ILE A 483 -7.98 -31.71 -20.79
CA ILE A 483 -8.70 -31.27 -21.99
C ILE A 483 -9.36 -29.90 -21.78
N LEU A 484 -10.03 -29.70 -20.64
CA LEU A 484 -10.67 -28.42 -20.32
C LEU A 484 -9.64 -27.28 -20.24
N LYS A 485 -8.45 -27.56 -19.71
CA LYS A 485 -7.36 -26.56 -19.63
C LYS A 485 -6.81 -26.15 -20.99
N TRP A 486 -6.97 -26.96 -22.03
CA TRP A 486 -6.60 -26.58 -23.41
C TRP A 486 -7.56 -25.57 -24.05
N ILE A 487 -8.77 -25.41 -23.51
CA ILE A 487 -9.75 -24.45 -24.04
C ILE A 487 -9.38 -23.06 -23.51
N PRO A 488 -8.89 -22.13 -24.35
CA PRO A 488 -8.54 -20.78 -23.92
C PRO A 488 -9.82 -20.03 -23.54
N VAL A 489 -9.74 -19.26 -22.45
CA VAL A 489 -10.84 -18.41 -21.99
C VAL A 489 -10.39 -16.97 -22.16
N GLU A 490 -11.17 -16.17 -22.89
CA GLU A 490 -10.88 -14.74 -23.03
C GLU A 490 -10.93 -14.05 -21.66
N SER A 491 -9.75 -13.71 -21.17
CA SER A 491 -9.58 -12.72 -20.10
C SER A 491 -10.07 -11.37 -20.63
N ASN A 492 -10.95 -10.70 -19.89
CA ASN A 492 -11.40 -9.36 -20.28
C ASN A 492 -10.18 -8.45 -20.34
N LYS A 493 -9.84 -7.95 -21.54
CA LYS A 493 -8.79 -6.94 -21.72
C LYS A 493 -9.10 -5.76 -20.82
N CYS A 494 -8.27 -5.52 -19.80
CA CYS A 494 -8.31 -4.27 -19.07
C CYS A 494 -7.69 -3.23 -20.01
N THR A 495 -8.54 -2.41 -20.63
CA THR A 495 -8.11 -1.24 -21.37
C THR A 495 -7.27 -0.39 -20.42
N THR A 496 -5.98 -0.23 -20.70
CA THR A 496 -5.13 0.73 -20.00
C THR A 496 -5.74 2.12 -20.17
N VAL A 497 -6.52 2.56 -19.20
CA VAL A 497 -7.07 3.92 -19.15
C VAL A 497 -5.91 4.84 -18.79
N HIS A 498 -5.25 5.41 -19.79
CA HIS A 498 -4.31 6.50 -19.57
C HIS A 498 -5.09 7.70 -19.00
N HIS A 499 -5.00 7.91 -17.69
CA HIS A 499 -5.53 9.11 -17.07
C HIS A 499 -4.72 10.33 -17.52
N ARG A 500 -5.41 11.42 -17.91
CA ARG A 500 -4.84 12.71 -18.35
C ARG A 500 -3.83 13.35 -17.37
N ASN A 501 -3.73 12.84 -16.14
CA ASN A 501 -2.94 13.41 -15.05
C ASN A 501 -1.54 12.76 -14.88
N GLY A 502 -1.13 11.87 -15.79
CA GLY A 502 0.17 11.17 -15.70
C GLY A 502 0.24 10.12 -14.58
N TYR A 503 -0.91 9.73 -14.02
CA TYR A 503 -1.04 8.54 -13.18
C TYR A 503 -1.27 7.33 -14.08
N GLU A 504 -0.30 6.44 -14.16
CA GLU A 504 -0.49 5.10 -14.70
C GLU A 504 -0.96 4.22 -13.56
N ALA A 505 -2.19 3.69 -13.69
CA ALA A 505 -2.67 2.67 -12.76
C ALA A 505 -1.66 1.53 -12.73
N LEU A 506 -1.40 0.98 -11.53
CA LEU A 506 -0.61 -0.23 -11.44
C LEU A 506 -1.30 -1.29 -12.30
N PRO A 507 -0.57 -2.03 -13.15
CA PRO A 507 -1.19 -3.05 -13.97
C PRO A 507 -1.93 -4.04 -13.05
N SER A 508 -3.26 -4.02 -13.12
CA SER A 508 -4.10 -5.09 -12.59
C SER A 508 -3.79 -6.38 -13.38
N GLY A 509 -4.01 -7.55 -12.75
CA GLY A 509 -3.70 -8.92 -13.22
C GLY A 509 -3.65 -9.18 -14.74
N PRO A 510 -2.84 -10.15 -15.22
CA PRO A 510 -2.31 -10.14 -16.56
C PRO A 510 -3.28 -10.71 -17.61
N GLU A 511 -3.15 -10.17 -18.82
CA GLU A 511 -3.24 -10.94 -20.07
C GLU A 511 -2.24 -12.11 -19.99
N ALA A 512 -2.70 -13.35 -20.08
CA ALA A 512 -1.82 -14.51 -20.14
C ALA A 512 -1.77 -15.06 -21.57
N VAL A 513 -0.53 -15.13 -22.08
CA VAL A 513 -0.05 -16.02 -23.15
C VAL A 513 -0.43 -17.47 -22.87
#